data_AF-A0A8H6EG13-F1
#
_entry.id   AF-A0A8H6EG13-F1
#
_cell.length_a   1.000
_cell.length_b   1.000
_cell.length_c   1.000
_cell.angle_alpha   90.00
_cell.angle_beta   90.00
_cell.angle_gamma   90.00
#
_symmetry.space_group_name_H-M   'P 1'
#
loop_
_entity.id
_entity.type
_entity.pdbx_description
1 polymer ?
#
loop_
_entity_poly.entity_id
_entity_poly.type
_entity_poly.pdbx_seq_one_letter_code
_entity_poly.pdbx_strand_id
1 'polypeptide(L)'
;MPVPNKPAEYANQASMPINVLLTRSIGSGLLQVLLNRDGIAHVFCLKCGEDGGKAKQYKIFTTSRFASTKPEIAHLNQKEHKYKPLNENINLIVHAAWLVNFNLVLSAFHSQFVEIVHLLSLAVSTNYTIRFVLISPIAAVEKHTAGPVPRAIISNLKTPMPFSYASAKFLSRLLVDAAD
;
A
#
# COMPACT_ATOMS: atom_id res chain seq x y z
N MET A 1 -6.85 3.50 -44.91
CA MET A 1 -6.50 2.08 -44.68
C MET A 1 -6.79 1.77 -43.22
N PRO A 2 -7.69 0.83 -42.88
CA PRO A 2 -7.96 0.47 -41.50
C PRO A 2 -6.92 -0.53 -40.99
N VAL A 3 -6.31 -0.21 -39.84
CA VAL A 3 -5.41 -1.09 -39.08
C VAL A 3 -6.26 -2.16 -38.38
N PRO A 4 -5.97 -3.46 -38.50
CA PRO A 4 -6.71 -4.49 -37.78
C PRO A 4 -6.31 -4.50 -36.30
N ASN A 5 -7.23 -4.12 -35.41
CA ASN A 5 -7.12 -4.41 -33.99
C ASN A 5 -7.45 -5.90 -33.76
N LYS A 6 -6.41 -6.73 -33.60
CA LYS A 6 -6.58 -8.03 -32.92
C LYS A 6 -6.51 -7.77 -31.41
N PRO A 7 -7.51 -8.18 -30.61
CA PRO A 7 -7.35 -8.21 -29.16
C PRO A 7 -6.26 -9.23 -28.83
N ALA A 8 -5.21 -8.78 -28.12
CA ALA A 8 -4.23 -9.69 -27.56
C ALA A 8 -4.93 -10.57 -26.52
N GLU A 9 -5.16 -11.84 -26.88
CA GLU A 9 -5.55 -12.88 -25.94
C GLU A 9 -4.37 -13.09 -24.98
N TYR A 10 -4.45 -12.48 -23.80
CA TYR A 10 -3.61 -12.87 -22.68
C TYR A 10 -4.10 -14.24 -22.22
N ALA A 11 -3.42 -15.29 -22.68
CA ALA A 11 -3.61 -16.64 -22.17
C ALA A 11 -3.51 -16.61 -20.64
N ASN A 12 -4.58 -17.02 -19.96
CA ASN A 12 -4.62 -17.22 -18.51
C ASN A 12 -3.69 -18.39 -18.15
N GLN A 13 -2.39 -18.13 -18.07
CA GLN A 13 -1.54 -18.92 -17.18
C GLN A 13 -2.10 -18.69 -15.77
N ALA A 14 -2.54 -19.75 -15.11
CA ALA A 14 -3.00 -19.68 -13.73
C ALA A 14 -1.86 -19.12 -12.87
N SER A 15 -1.86 -17.81 -12.67
CA SER A 15 -0.90 -17.13 -11.82
C SER A 15 -1.04 -17.74 -10.43
N MET A 16 0.07 -18.20 -9.86
CA MET A 16 0.05 -18.70 -8.49
C MET A 16 -0.58 -17.64 -7.59
N PRO A 17 -1.45 -18.06 -6.65
CA PRO A 17 -2.14 -17.11 -5.82
C PRO A 17 -1.11 -16.35 -4.96
N ILE A 18 -1.31 -15.05 -4.80
CA ILE A 18 -0.36 -14.16 -4.16
C ILE A 18 -0.77 -13.81 -2.74
N ASN A 19 0.24 -13.54 -1.91
CA ASN A 19 0.07 -13.05 -0.56
C ASN A 19 0.27 -11.53 -0.50
N VAL A 20 -0.66 -10.85 0.16
CA VAL A 20 -0.71 -9.38 0.22
C VAL A 20 -0.48 -8.90 1.64
N LEU A 21 0.43 -7.96 1.83
CA LEU A 21 0.65 -7.23 3.08
C LEU A 21 0.02 -5.83 2.99
N LEU A 22 -0.94 -5.52 3.87
CA LEU A 22 -1.70 -4.27 3.90
C LEU A 22 -1.44 -3.49 5.20
N THR A 23 -0.92 -2.26 5.11
CA THR A 23 -0.41 -1.54 6.31
C THR A 23 -1.48 -0.94 7.21
N ARG A 24 -2.64 -0.58 6.63
CA ARG A 24 -3.89 -0.22 7.29
C ARG A 24 -4.89 0.13 6.19
N SER A 25 -6.11 -0.39 6.25
CA SER A 25 -7.13 -0.02 5.26
C SER A 25 -7.75 1.33 5.62
N ILE A 26 -7.69 2.31 4.72
CA ILE A 26 -8.54 3.51 4.79
C ILE A 26 -9.95 3.05 4.37
N GLY A 27 -10.75 2.62 5.34
CA GLY A 27 -12.10 2.07 5.11
C GLY A 27 -12.12 0.56 4.83
N SER A 28 -13.26 -0.10 5.05
CA SER A 28 -13.43 -1.54 4.81
C SER A 28 -13.32 -1.94 3.33
N GLY A 29 -13.44 -0.98 2.40
CA GLY A 29 -13.54 -1.24 0.96
C GLY A 29 -12.29 -1.88 0.35
N LEU A 30 -11.08 -1.35 0.61
CA LEU A 30 -9.85 -1.91 0.02
C LEU A 30 -9.60 -3.35 0.50
N LEU A 31 -9.76 -3.60 1.81
CA LEU A 31 -9.66 -4.94 2.36
C LEU A 31 -10.69 -5.89 1.75
N GLN A 32 -11.94 -5.45 1.59
CA GLN A 32 -13.01 -6.25 0.98
C GLN A 32 -12.69 -6.59 -0.49
N VAL A 33 -12.18 -5.63 -1.26
CA VAL A 33 -11.77 -5.86 -2.65
C VAL A 33 -10.64 -6.89 -2.71
N LEU A 34 -9.67 -6.83 -1.79
CA LEU A 34 -8.59 -7.82 -1.73
C LEU A 34 -9.07 -9.22 -1.33
N LEU A 35 -10.00 -9.32 -0.36
CA LEU A 35 -10.55 -10.60 0.09
C LEU A 35 -11.44 -11.29 -0.95
N ASN A 36 -12.08 -10.52 -1.83
CA ASN A 36 -12.98 -11.02 -2.87
C ASN A 36 -12.30 -11.20 -4.23
N ARG A 37 -10.98 -10.98 -4.32
CA ARG A 37 -10.26 -11.04 -5.59
C ARG A 37 -9.65 -12.43 -5.80
N ASP A 38 -10.04 -13.07 -6.90
CA ASP A 38 -9.43 -14.31 -7.33
C ASP A 38 -7.91 -14.15 -7.52
N GLY A 39 -7.15 -15.17 -7.10
CA GLY A 39 -5.69 -15.16 -7.14
C GLY A 39 -5.02 -14.47 -5.96
N ILE A 40 -5.75 -14.01 -4.94
CA ILE A 40 -5.18 -13.66 -3.62
C ILE A 40 -5.40 -14.84 -2.68
N ALA A 41 -4.32 -15.42 -2.15
CA ALA A 41 -4.42 -16.50 -1.16
C ALA A 41 -4.62 -15.93 0.25
N HIS A 42 -3.73 -15.03 0.67
CA HIS A 42 -3.74 -14.47 2.03
C HIS A 42 -3.60 -12.95 2.01
N VAL A 43 -4.33 -12.27 2.90
CA VAL A 43 -4.20 -10.83 3.16
C VAL A 43 -3.77 -10.63 4.61
N PHE A 44 -2.53 -10.17 4.78
CA PHE A 44 -1.90 -9.84 6.06
C PHE A 44 -2.09 -8.36 6.37
N CYS A 45 -2.77 -8.04 7.47
CA CYS A 45 -2.93 -6.64 7.90
C CYS A 45 -1.90 -6.28 8.98
N LEU A 46 -1.01 -5.32 8.70
CA LEU A 46 -0.11 -4.75 9.71
C LEU A 46 -0.89 -3.80 10.62
N LYS A 47 -0.55 -3.78 11.91
CA LYS A 47 -1.19 -2.90 12.90
C LYS A 47 -0.20 -2.35 13.90
N CYS A 48 -0.48 -1.14 14.35
CA CYS A 48 0.22 -0.42 15.42
C CYS A 48 -0.60 -0.54 16.72
N GLY A 49 -0.11 -1.26 17.74
CA GLY A 49 -0.75 -1.36 19.06
C GLY A 49 -0.49 -2.68 19.81
N GLU A 50 -0.57 -2.63 21.15
CA GLU A 50 -0.21 -3.72 22.08
C GLU A 50 -1.08 -4.98 21.98
N ASP A 51 -2.36 -4.84 21.61
CA ASP A 51 -3.28 -5.95 21.30
C ASP A 51 -3.38 -6.25 19.79
N GLY A 52 -2.65 -5.50 18.97
CA GLY A 52 -2.82 -5.49 17.52
C GLY A 52 -4.27 -5.21 17.09
N GLY A 53 -5.00 -4.34 17.78
CA GLY A 53 -6.37 -3.91 17.44
C GLY A 53 -7.36 -5.06 17.18
N LYS A 54 -7.16 -6.22 17.80
CA LYS A 54 -7.99 -7.42 17.61
C LYS A 54 -9.43 -7.15 17.98
N ALA A 55 -9.67 -6.48 19.11
CA ALA A 55 -11.00 -6.18 19.60
C ALA A 55 -11.79 -5.24 18.67
N LYS A 56 -11.14 -4.18 18.15
CA LYS A 56 -11.79 -3.18 17.30
C LYS A 56 -12.09 -3.72 15.90
N GLN A 57 -11.19 -4.54 15.35
CA GLN A 57 -11.40 -5.15 14.04
C GLN A 57 -12.39 -6.30 14.10
N TYR A 58 -12.33 -7.16 15.12
CA TYR A 58 -13.36 -8.19 15.35
C TYR A 58 -14.76 -7.55 15.40
N LYS A 59 -14.90 -6.40 16.06
CA LYS A 59 -16.17 -5.66 16.10
C LYS A 59 -16.62 -5.13 14.74
N ILE A 60 -15.71 -4.65 13.88
CA ILE A 60 -16.00 -4.23 12.50
C ILE A 60 -16.31 -5.44 11.61
N PHE A 61 -15.61 -6.56 11.81
CA PHE A 61 -15.80 -7.81 11.08
C PHE A 61 -17.08 -8.55 11.46
N THR A 62 -17.53 -8.47 12.72
CA THR A 62 -18.80 -9.08 13.13
C THR A 62 -20.00 -8.22 12.76
N THR A 63 -19.84 -6.90 12.66
CA THR A 63 -20.92 -6.01 12.19
C THR A 63 -21.06 -6.00 10.67
N SER A 64 -20.06 -6.45 9.94
CA SER A 64 -20.09 -6.51 8.49
C SER A 64 -20.23 -7.95 8.01
N ARG A 65 -21.30 -8.25 7.27
CA ARG A 65 -21.71 -9.61 6.84
C ARG A 65 -20.75 -10.22 5.78
N PHE A 66 -19.46 -10.33 6.07
CA PHE A 66 -18.45 -10.72 5.08
C PHE A 66 -18.07 -12.21 5.16
N ALA A 67 -17.90 -12.79 3.97
CA ALA A 67 -17.77 -14.22 3.68
C ALA A 67 -16.53 -14.87 4.30
N SER A 68 -16.55 -16.21 4.31
CA SER A 68 -15.75 -17.16 5.09
C SER A 68 -14.21 -17.05 5.10
N THR A 69 -13.59 -16.18 4.32
CA THR A 69 -12.12 -15.98 4.30
C THR A 69 -11.71 -14.92 5.33
N LYS A 70 -11.28 -15.39 6.51
CA LYS A 70 -10.75 -14.51 7.56
C LYS A 70 -9.35 -14.02 7.17
N PRO A 71 -9.07 -12.71 7.15
CA PRO A 71 -7.71 -12.22 6.97
C PRO A 71 -6.83 -12.66 8.14
N GLU A 72 -5.63 -13.13 7.85
CA GLU A 72 -4.64 -13.44 8.87
C GLU A 72 -4.02 -12.15 9.39
N ILE A 73 -3.98 -12.01 10.72
CA ILE A 73 -3.45 -10.82 11.36
C ILE A 73 -1.98 -11.04 11.65
N ALA A 74 -1.12 -10.48 10.80
CA ALA A 74 0.31 -10.40 11.07
C ALA A 74 0.58 -9.37 12.17
N HIS A 75 1.15 -9.83 13.28
CA HIS A 75 1.52 -8.96 14.39
C HIS A 75 2.89 -8.31 14.14
N LEU A 76 2.91 -6.98 14.07
CA LEU A 76 4.16 -6.21 14.18
C LEU A 76 4.40 -5.81 15.62
N ASN A 77 5.50 -6.26 16.20
CA ASN A 77 6.07 -5.60 17.36
C ASN A 77 6.90 -4.41 16.88
N GLN A 78 6.27 -3.24 16.82
CA GLN A 78 6.94 -1.98 16.43
C GLN A 78 8.14 -1.64 17.33
N LYS A 79 8.19 -2.19 18.56
CA LYS A 79 9.32 -2.02 19.50
C LYS A 79 10.59 -2.74 19.08
N GLU A 80 10.50 -3.81 18.29
CA GLU A 80 11.69 -4.61 17.95
C GLU A 80 12.24 -4.32 16.55
N HIS A 81 11.59 -3.47 15.74
CA HIS A 81 11.99 -3.19 14.35
C HIS A 81 12.28 -4.47 13.54
N LYS A 82 11.72 -5.60 13.96
CA LYS A 82 11.90 -6.91 13.36
C LYS A 82 10.54 -7.37 12.88
N TYR A 83 10.43 -7.52 11.57
CA TYR A 83 9.42 -8.39 11.02
C TYR A 83 9.76 -9.79 11.54
N LYS A 84 8.95 -10.33 12.46
CA LYS A 84 8.98 -11.79 12.63
C LYS A 84 8.72 -12.35 11.23
N PRO A 85 9.52 -13.33 10.76
CA PRO A 85 9.29 -13.90 9.45
C PRO A 85 7.83 -14.29 9.39
N LEU A 86 7.05 -13.60 8.55
CA LEU A 86 5.84 -14.24 8.07
C LEU A 86 6.40 -15.49 7.41
N ASN A 87 5.98 -16.66 7.87
CA ASN A 87 6.38 -17.94 7.28
C ASN A 87 5.88 -18.09 5.83
N GLU A 88 5.31 -17.03 5.25
CA GLU A 88 4.71 -16.98 3.95
C GLU A 88 5.37 -15.91 3.08
N ASN A 89 5.60 -16.26 1.81
CA ASN A 89 6.21 -15.38 0.83
C ASN A 89 5.24 -14.23 0.48
N ILE A 90 5.53 -13.00 0.90
CA ILE A 90 4.73 -11.81 0.54
C ILE A 90 5.04 -11.39 -0.89
N ASN A 91 4.07 -11.35 -1.78
CA ASN A 91 4.33 -10.94 -3.18
C ASN A 91 3.95 -9.49 -3.46
N LEU A 92 3.10 -8.89 -2.60
CA LEU A 92 2.57 -7.55 -2.78
C LEU A 92 2.45 -6.84 -1.43
N ILE A 93 3.06 -5.67 -1.30
CA ILE A 93 2.83 -4.74 -0.19
C ILE A 93 1.94 -3.61 -0.69
N VAL A 94 0.81 -3.38 -0.02
CA VAL A 94 -0.08 -2.23 -0.24
C VAL A 94 -0.01 -1.32 0.98
N HIS A 95 0.68 -0.19 0.84
CA HIS A 95 0.76 0.82 1.88
C HIS A 95 -0.33 1.88 1.68
N ALA A 96 -1.37 1.80 2.50
CA ALA A 96 -2.49 2.75 2.55
C ALA A 96 -2.59 3.47 3.92
N ALA A 97 -1.81 3.05 4.91
CA ALA A 97 -1.77 3.70 6.22
C ALA A 97 -1.24 5.13 6.08
N TRP A 98 -2.07 6.14 6.36
CA TRP A 98 -1.56 7.50 6.48
C TRP A 98 -2.42 8.35 7.42
N LEU A 99 -1.77 9.25 8.15
CA LEU A 99 -2.44 10.30 8.92
C LEU A 99 -2.92 11.41 7.97
N VAL A 100 -4.20 11.40 7.60
CA VAL A 100 -4.76 12.46 6.75
C VAL A 100 -5.02 13.71 7.61
N ASN A 101 -4.09 14.65 7.60
CA ASN A 101 -4.22 15.91 8.32
C ASN A 101 -3.50 17.04 7.56
N PHE A 102 -4.26 18.02 7.09
CA PHE A 102 -3.75 19.14 6.28
C PHE A 102 -3.13 20.28 7.09
N ASN A 103 -3.32 20.26 8.41
CA ASN A 103 -2.88 21.33 9.33
C ASN A 103 -1.53 21.04 10.00
N LEU A 104 -0.97 19.85 9.78
CA LEU A 104 0.32 19.49 10.35
C LEU A 104 1.47 20.03 9.50
N VAL A 105 2.58 20.30 10.16
CA VAL A 105 3.87 20.57 9.51
C VAL A 105 4.48 19.28 8.94
N LEU A 106 5.38 19.41 7.96
CA LEU A 106 5.98 18.26 7.28
C LEU A 106 6.73 17.31 8.24
N SER A 107 7.40 17.84 9.26
CA SER A 107 8.13 17.04 10.25
C SER A 107 7.22 16.12 11.07
N ALA A 108 5.92 16.45 11.21
CA ALA A 108 4.96 15.60 11.91
C ALA A 108 4.70 14.26 11.18
N PHE A 109 5.09 14.15 9.90
CA PHE A 109 4.97 12.92 9.11
C PHE A 109 6.22 12.02 9.20
N HIS A 110 7.21 12.35 10.04
CA HIS A 110 8.45 11.58 10.18
C HIS A 110 8.20 10.08 10.42
N SER A 111 7.27 9.73 11.31
CA SER A 111 6.93 8.33 11.59
C SER A 111 6.39 7.57 10.38
N GLN A 112 5.67 8.25 9.47
CA GLN A 112 5.17 7.67 8.23
C GLN A 112 6.30 7.40 7.23
N PHE A 113 7.29 8.30 7.15
CA PHE A 113 8.48 8.07 6.33
C PHE A 113 9.29 6.90 6.84
N VAL A 114 9.49 6.81 8.15
CA VAL A 114 10.15 5.66 8.79
C VAL A 114 9.42 4.35 8.47
N GLU A 115 8.08 4.33 8.53
CA GLU A 115 7.29 3.16 8.16
C GLU A 115 7.51 2.75 6.70
N ILE A 116 7.47 3.70 5.76
CA ILE A 116 7.75 3.43 4.34
C ILE A 116 9.15 2.84 4.16
N VAL A 117 10.17 3.45 4.75
CA VAL A 117 11.56 2.97 4.61
C VAL A 117 11.70 1.54 5.13
N HIS A 118 11.05 1.20 6.24
CA HIS A 118 11.07 -0.18 6.74
C HIS A 118 10.35 -1.16 5.81
N LEU A 119 9.21 -0.77 5.24
CA LEU A 119 8.48 -1.63 4.31
C LEU A 119 9.22 -1.82 2.99
N LEU A 120 9.89 -0.78 2.49
CA LEU A 120 10.76 -0.87 1.31
C LEU A 120 11.98 -1.75 1.63
N SER A 121 12.58 -1.59 2.80
CA SER A 121 13.67 -2.44 3.28
C SER A 121 13.25 -3.91 3.34
N LEU A 122 12.03 -4.19 3.82
CA LEU A 122 11.45 -5.53 3.76
C LEU A 122 11.34 -6.03 2.32
N ALA A 123 10.80 -5.22 1.41
CA ALA A 123 10.61 -5.56 -0.01
C ALA A 123 11.92 -5.93 -0.72
N VAL A 124 13.02 -5.24 -0.40
CA VAL A 124 14.34 -5.48 -1.03
C VAL A 124 15.18 -6.54 -0.30
N SER A 125 14.81 -6.91 0.93
CA SER A 125 15.56 -7.90 1.73
C SER A 125 15.28 -9.35 1.35
N THR A 126 14.31 -9.61 0.47
CA THR A 126 13.91 -10.96 0.07
C THR A 126 14.61 -11.40 -1.21
N ASN A 127 14.84 -12.71 -1.36
CA ASN A 127 15.43 -13.30 -2.58
C ASN A 127 14.45 -13.35 -3.78
N TYR A 128 13.27 -12.76 -3.64
CA TYR A 128 12.24 -12.70 -4.66
C TYR A 128 11.67 -11.28 -4.74
N THR A 129 11.09 -10.94 -5.90
CA THR A 129 10.51 -9.62 -6.14
C THR A 129 9.21 -9.44 -5.37
N ILE A 130 9.16 -8.41 -4.53
CA ILE A 130 7.94 -7.95 -3.86
C ILE A 130 7.46 -6.69 -4.57
N ARG A 131 6.21 -6.70 -5.05
CA ARG A 131 5.61 -5.49 -5.63
C ARG A 131 5.20 -4.53 -4.51
N PHE A 132 5.50 -3.25 -4.67
CA PHE A 132 5.09 -2.21 -3.72
C PHE A 132 4.03 -1.29 -4.32
N VAL A 133 2.93 -1.07 -3.60
CA VAL A 133 1.85 -0.16 -4.01
C VAL A 133 1.61 0.87 -2.91
N LEU A 134 1.90 2.13 -3.23
CA LEU A 134 1.60 3.28 -2.37
C LEU A 134 0.29 3.94 -2.78
N ILE A 135 -0.63 4.11 -1.83
CA ILE A 135 -1.84 4.93 -2.05
C ILE A 135 -1.51 6.41 -1.81
N SER A 136 -1.61 7.22 -2.87
CA SER A 136 -1.29 8.65 -2.88
C SER A 136 -2.45 9.48 -3.47
N PRO A 137 -2.82 10.62 -2.86
CA PRO A 137 -3.89 11.48 -3.34
C PRO A 137 -3.45 12.34 -4.54
N ILE A 138 -4.43 12.85 -5.29
CA ILE A 138 -4.17 13.77 -6.41
C ILE A 138 -3.42 15.04 -5.98
N ALA A 139 -3.65 15.52 -4.75
CA ALA A 139 -2.97 16.68 -4.19
C ALA A 139 -1.42 16.59 -4.20
N ALA A 140 -0.86 15.37 -4.25
CA ALA A 140 0.58 15.15 -4.38
C ALA A 140 1.12 15.56 -5.76
N VAL A 141 0.26 15.63 -6.79
CA VAL A 141 0.64 15.92 -8.18
C VAL A 141 -0.19 17.02 -8.85
N GLU A 142 -1.07 17.68 -8.10
CA GLU A 142 -2.10 18.57 -8.64
C GLU A 142 -1.57 19.77 -9.41
N LYS A 143 -0.36 20.27 -9.08
CA LYS A 143 0.25 21.39 -9.81
C LYS A 143 1.00 20.96 -11.07
N HIS A 144 0.95 19.69 -11.45
CA HIS A 144 1.46 19.25 -12.74
C HIS A 144 0.51 19.70 -13.86
N THR A 145 0.98 20.61 -14.72
CA THR A 145 0.17 21.20 -15.80
C THR A 145 0.67 20.85 -17.20
N ALA A 146 1.74 20.07 -17.33
CA ALA A 146 2.37 19.74 -18.62
C ALA A 146 1.65 18.63 -19.41
N GLY A 147 0.44 18.24 -18.99
CA GLY A 147 -0.37 17.19 -19.60
C GLY A 147 -0.94 16.21 -18.58
N PRO A 148 -1.44 15.04 -19.03
CA PRO A 148 -1.83 13.96 -18.13
C PRO A 148 -0.67 13.55 -17.23
N VAL A 149 -0.97 13.25 -15.95
CA VAL A 149 0.06 12.82 -15.00
C VAL A 149 0.73 11.54 -15.54
N PRO A 150 2.04 11.56 -15.82
CA PRO A 150 2.74 10.40 -16.35
C PRO A 150 2.76 9.26 -15.33
N ARG A 151 2.95 8.04 -15.84
CA ARG A 151 3.21 6.88 -14.98
C ARG A 151 4.58 6.95 -14.31
N ALA A 152 5.56 7.52 -15.01
CA ALA A 152 6.89 7.80 -14.48
C ALA A 152 6.83 8.86 -13.37
N ILE A 153 7.80 8.82 -12.45
CA ILE A 153 7.85 9.78 -11.35
C ILE A 153 8.08 11.21 -11.85
N ILE A 154 7.39 12.17 -11.23
CA ILE A 154 7.65 13.59 -11.43
C ILE A 154 8.63 14.02 -10.33
N SER A 155 9.80 14.54 -10.69
CA SER A 155 10.83 14.97 -9.72
C SER A 155 10.69 16.43 -9.28
N ASN A 156 9.81 17.21 -9.91
CA ASN A 156 9.62 18.62 -9.59
C ASN A 156 8.96 18.81 -8.21
N LEU A 157 9.69 19.36 -7.25
CA LEU A 157 9.20 19.62 -5.88
C LEU A 157 8.07 20.65 -5.79
N LYS A 158 7.79 21.40 -6.86
CA LYS A 158 6.64 22.33 -6.95
C LYS A 158 5.34 21.65 -7.39
N THR A 159 5.37 20.36 -7.72
CA THR A 159 4.23 19.55 -8.16
C THR A 159 3.11 19.38 -7.11
N PRO A 160 3.42 19.29 -5.80
CA PRO A 160 2.37 19.15 -4.78
C PRO A 160 1.62 20.45 -4.47
N MET A 161 0.40 20.30 -3.98
CA MET A 161 -0.34 21.41 -3.36
C MET A 161 0.43 22.05 -2.20
N PRO A 162 0.21 23.34 -1.91
CA PRO A 162 1.03 24.10 -0.96
C PRO A 162 0.66 23.83 0.52
N PHE A 163 0.56 22.55 0.90
CA PHE A 163 0.36 22.13 2.29
C PHE A 163 1.13 20.83 2.57
N SER A 164 1.52 20.60 3.82
CA SER A 164 2.50 19.56 4.14
C SER A 164 2.02 18.14 3.88
N TYR A 165 0.72 17.83 4.00
CA TYR A 165 0.21 16.50 3.63
C TYR A 165 0.46 16.15 2.16
N ALA A 166 0.28 17.10 1.24
CA ALA A 166 0.56 16.90 -0.19
C ALA A 166 2.05 16.70 -0.43
N SER A 167 2.90 17.56 0.16
CA SER A 167 4.35 17.42 0.09
C SER A 167 4.81 16.07 0.65
N ALA A 168 4.27 15.63 1.78
CA ALA A 168 4.64 14.37 2.41
C ALA A 168 4.31 13.18 1.50
N LYS A 169 3.10 13.16 0.92
CA LYS A 169 2.67 12.12 -0.02
C LYS A 169 3.47 12.12 -1.32
N PHE A 170 3.94 13.27 -1.79
CA PHE A 170 4.83 13.36 -2.93
C PHE A 170 6.22 12.81 -2.62
N LEU A 171 6.81 13.21 -1.49
CA LEU A 171 8.11 12.68 -1.04
C LEU A 171 8.08 11.16 -0.88
N SER A 172 6.97 10.60 -0.37
CA SER A 172 6.77 9.15 -0.32
C SER A 172 6.82 8.48 -1.69
N ARG A 173 6.33 9.13 -2.74
CA ARG A 173 6.43 8.58 -4.11
C ARG A 173 7.88 8.55 -4.58
N LEU A 174 8.66 9.59 -4.26
CA LEU A 174 10.09 9.61 -4.58
C LEU A 174 10.86 8.51 -3.83
N LEU A 175 10.50 8.24 -2.56
CA LEU A 175 11.12 7.16 -1.79
C LEU A 175 10.84 5.78 -2.39
N VAL A 176 9.60 5.55 -2.84
CA VAL A 176 9.21 4.28 -3.48
C VAL A 176 9.94 4.12 -4.81
N ASP A 177 9.97 5.17 -5.64
CA ASP A 177 10.67 5.16 -6.93
C ASP A 177 12.18 4.92 -6.79
N ALA A 178 12.80 5.46 -5.73
CA ALA A 178 14.22 5.24 -5.46
C ALA A 178 14.56 3.82 -4.95
N ALA A 179 13.56 3.02 -4.60
CA ALA A 179 13.73 1.65 -4.10
C ALA A 179 13.39 0.57 -5.15
N ASP A 180 12.82 0.97 -6.30
CA ASP A 180 12.61 0.12 -7.48
C ASP A 180 13.92 -0.05 -8.28
#